data_AF-A0A932EEF9-F1
#
_entry.id   AF-A0A932EEF9-F1
#
_cell.length_a   1.000
_cell.length_b   1.000
_cell.length_c   1.000
_cell.angle_alpha   90.00
_cell.angle_beta   90.00
_cell.angle_gamma   90.00
#
_symmetry.space_group_name_H-M   'P 1'
#
loop_
_entity.id
_entity.type
_entity.pdbx_description
1 polymer ?
#
loop_
_entity_poly.entity_id
_entity_poly.type
_entity_poly.pdbx_seq_one_letter_code
_entity_poly.pdbx_strand_id
1 'polypeptide(L)'
;MIKHEDVYNLIKDKVGLKEDQEYQKLYNPDDIFGLSLRILALRHFKRFIAVLYYLLSERNIKFDLVLGAGDSGILLTKITEILYKKLNLTPPVILALPIVRFKYTYIRYEGQPLELFDNSVLIPQTKEKLKDLVKLENILYVDDEIAYGVTLSKAVKVVLKATDQSKQAKKINLTVVAEEQDFNPKEFFENVNLEVYPFAKRVKGIYGVINYMVPWEIEKQIKDHFSEEEVGSKVRLNMLLGLPSKEKEIIEDKLMPMPEFTDKYNQKAKKEIPNFSSLQKEMLNLIDKWISEAIEEYKN
;
A
#
# COMPACT_ATOMS: atom_id res chain seq x y z
N MET A 1 -18.73 9.87 -18.65
CA MET A 1 -17.99 9.73 -17.39
C MET A 1 -18.43 8.41 -16.79
N ILE A 2 -17.55 7.40 -16.76
CA ILE A 2 -17.85 6.08 -16.17
C ILE A 2 -17.92 6.29 -14.65
N LYS A 3 -18.99 5.84 -13.97
CA LYS A 3 -19.10 5.99 -12.51
C LYS A 3 -18.08 5.06 -11.85
N HIS A 4 -17.55 5.43 -10.68
CA HIS A 4 -16.55 4.61 -9.96
C HIS A 4 -16.99 3.16 -9.72
N GLU A 5 -18.30 2.96 -9.51
CA GLU A 5 -18.92 1.66 -9.35
C GLU A 5 -18.84 0.80 -10.63
N ASP A 6 -18.87 1.43 -11.80
CA ASP A 6 -18.74 0.76 -13.10
C ASP A 6 -17.31 0.25 -13.32
N VAL A 7 -16.27 0.95 -12.83
CA VAL A 7 -14.87 0.49 -12.93
C VAL A 7 -14.63 -0.67 -11.99
N TYR A 8 -15.09 -0.60 -10.73
CA TYR A 8 -14.99 -1.74 -9.80
C TYR A 8 -15.66 -2.99 -10.38
N ASN A 9 -16.89 -2.86 -10.91
CA ASN A 9 -17.60 -3.97 -11.52
C ASN A 9 -16.86 -4.49 -12.77
N LEU A 10 -16.35 -3.61 -13.63
CA LEU A 10 -15.54 -4.00 -14.79
C LEU A 10 -14.29 -4.81 -14.38
N ILE A 11 -13.51 -4.32 -13.41
CA ILE A 11 -12.33 -5.03 -12.91
C ILE A 11 -12.72 -6.36 -12.27
N LYS A 12 -13.80 -6.36 -11.48
CA LYS A 12 -14.31 -7.55 -10.83
C LYS A 12 -14.74 -8.61 -11.84
N ASP A 13 -15.37 -8.23 -12.95
CA ASP A 13 -15.84 -9.18 -13.95
C ASP A 13 -14.69 -9.74 -14.79
N LYS A 14 -13.65 -8.94 -15.05
CA LYS A 14 -12.47 -9.36 -15.83
C LYS A 14 -11.47 -10.20 -15.03
N VAL A 15 -11.25 -9.87 -13.75
CA VAL A 15 -10.18 -10.45 -12.91
C VAL A 15 -10.74 -11.23 -11.72
N GLY A 16 -12.07 -11.25 -11.55
CA GLY A 16 -12.75 -12.04 -10.54
C GLY A 16 -13.14 -13.42 -11.06
N LEU A 17 -12.56 -14.47 -10.46
CA LEU A 17 -13.20 -15.78 -10.43
C LEU A 17 -14.60 -15.61 -9.83
N LYS A 18 -15.62 -16.14 -10.50
CA LYS A 18 -17.01 -16.18 -10.02
C LYS A 18 -17.03 -16.53 -8.51
N GLU A 19 -17.73 -15.71 -7.71
CA GLU A 19 -18.00 -15.88 -6.27
C GLU A 19 -17.01 -15.27 -5.25
N ASP A 20 -17.22 -13.97 -4.97
CA ASP A 20 -16.82 -13.34 -3.70
C ASP A 20 -17.79 -13.71 -2.54
N GLN A 21 -18.97 -14.28 -2.85
CA GLN A 21 -20.04 -14.55 -1.88
C GLN A 21 -19.81 -15.81 -1.01
N GLU A 22 -19.01 -16.78 -1.48
CA GLU A 22 -18.76 -18.01 -0.71
C GLU A 22 -17.78 -17.80 0.46
N TYR A 23 -16.87 -16.83 0.36
CA TYR A 23 -15.80 -16.65 1.34
C TYR A 23 -16.24 -15.97 2.64
N GLN A 24 -17.38 -15.25 2.65
CA GLN A 24 -17.95 -14.72 3.89
C GLN A 24 -18.45 -15.83 4.84
N LYS A 25 -18.59 -17.08 4.35
CA LYS A 25 -19.03 -18.23 5.14
C LYS A 25 -17.87 -19.07 5.72
N LEU A 26 -16.61 -18.78 5.37
CA LEU A 26 -15.44 -19.61 5.69
C LEU A 26 -14.74 -19.28 7.01
N TYR A 27 -15.46 -18.75 8.00
CA TYR A 27 -14.91 -18.60 9.35
C TYR A 27 -14.94 -19.95 10.09
N ASN A 28 -13.93 -20.79 9.83
CA ASN A 28 -13.65 -22.01 10.60
C ASN A 28 -12.15 -22.04 10.98
N PRO A 29 -11.79 -21.96 12.28
CA PRO A 29 -10.43 -21.61 12.73
C PRO A 29 -9.34 -22.67 12.53
N ASP A 30 -9.63 -23.90 12.09
CA ASP A 30 -8.70 -25.02 12.31
C ASP A 30 -7.82 -25.51 11.14
N ASP A 31 -7.94 -25.03 9.89
CA ASP A 31 -6.85 -25.16 8.86
C ASP A 31 -7.23 -24.59 7.47
N ILE A 32 -8.52 -24.40 7.19
CA ILE A 32 -9.00 -23.93 5.88
C ILE A 32 -8.80 -22.41 5.72
N PHE A 33 -8.72 -21.66 6.82
CA PHE A 33 -8.67 -20.20 6.83
C PHE A 33 -7.41 -19.62 6.18
N GLY A 34 -6.24 -20.24 6.40
CA GLY A 34 -4.96 -19.76 5.86
C GLY A 34 -4.92 -19.80 4.33
N LEU A 35 -5.37 -20.90 3.73
CA LEU A 35 -5.43 -21.05 2.28
C LEU A 35 -6.49 -20.13 1.66
N SER A 36 -7.68 -20.04 2.25
CA SER A 36 -8.75 -19.16 1.76
C SER A 36 -8.35 -17.69 1.82
N LEU A 37 -7.68 -17.25 2.89
CA LEU A 37 -7.19 -15.88 3.02
C LEU A 37 -6.08 -15.57 2.00
N ARG A 38 -5.17 -16.52 1.74
CA ARG A 38 -4.12 -16.36 0.71
C ARG A 38 -4.69 -16.24 -0.69
N ILE A 39 -5.69 -17.06 -1.03
CA ILE A 39 -6.40 -16.99 -2.30
C ILE A 39 -7.08 -15.62 -2.44
N LEU A 40 -7.76 -15.16 -1.39
CA LEU A 40 -8.41 -13.85 -1.37
C LEU A 40 -7.39 -12.70 -1.50
N ALA A 41 -6.27 -12.79 -0.79
CA ALA A 41 -5.18 -11.82 -0.86
C ALA A 41 -4.58 -11.74 -2.27
N LEU A 42 -4.34 -12.88 -2.91
CA LEU A 42 -3.86 -12.93 -4.29
C LEU A 42 -4.89 -12.34 -5.26
N ARG A 43 -6.19 -12.56 -5.04
CA ARG A 43 -7.24 -11.90 -5.84
C ARG A 43 -7.23 -10.39 -5.66
N HIS A 44 -7.10 -9.89 -4.42
CA HIS A 44 -6.98 -8.46 -4.14
C HIS A 44 -5.74 -7.87 -4.82
N PHE A 45 -4.62 -8.58 -4.79
CA PHE A 45 -3.40 -8.22 -5.51
C PHE A 45 -3.64 -8.13 -7.02
N LYS A 46 -4.21 -9.16 -7.65
CA LYS A 46 -4.49 -9.15 -9.10
C LYS A 46 -5.44 -8.02 -9.49
N ARG A 47 -6.49 -7.76 -8.70
CA ARG A 47 -7.39 -6.61 -8.91
C ARG A 47 -6.68 -5.27 -8.76
N PHE A 48 -5.78 -5.13 -7.79
CA PHE A 48 -4.94 -3.93 -7.64
C PHE A 48 -4.11 -3.69 -8.92
N ILE A 49 -3.45 -4.73 -9.44
CA ILE A 49 -2.71 -4.65 -10.70
C ILE A 49 -3.62 -4.29 -11.87
N ALA A 50 -4.81 -4.88 -11.97
CA ALA A 50 -5.76 -4.60 -13.04
C ALA A 50 -6.26 -3.16 -13.04
N VAL A 51 -6.56 -2.59 -11.86
CA VAL A 51 -6.91 -1.16 -11.72
C VAL A 51 -5.76 -0.29 -12.22
N LEU A 52 -4.52 -0.58 -11.80
CA LEU A 52 -3.37 0.19 -12.26
C LEU A 52 -3.14 0.05 -13.77
N TYR A 53 -3.27 -1.16 -14.32
CA TYR A 53 -3.17 -1.40 -15.75
C TYR A 53 -4.23 -0.60 -16.53
N TYR A 54 -5.48 -0.61 -16.08
CA TYR A 54 -6.55 0.21 -16.66
C TYR A 54 -6.18 1.71 -16.69
N LEU A 55 -5.71 2.25 -15.56
CA LEU A 55 -5.34 3.66 -15.44
C LEU A 55 -4.15 4.03 -16.36
N LEU A 56 -3.13 3.17 -16.42
CA LEU A 56 -1.88 3.44 -17.14
C LEU A 56 -1.95 3.16 -18.64
N SER A 57 -2.64 2.08 -19.04
CA SER A 57 -2.66 1.60 -20.43
C SER A 57 -3.92 1.99 -21.18
N GLU A 58 -5.10 1.87 -20.59
CA GLU A 58 -6.36 2.19 -21.29
C GLU A 58 -6.73 3.66 -21.16
N ARG A 59 -6.68 4.20 -19.93
CA ARG A 59 -6.92 5.63 -19.68
C ARG A 59 -5.72 6.49 -20.01
N ASN A 60 -4.54 5.88 -20.19
CA ASN A 60 -3.27 6.53 -20.53
C ASN A 60 -2.95 7.73 -19.62
N ILE A 61 -3.30 7.63 -18.32
CA ILE A 61 -3.06 8.71 -17.36
C ILE A 61 -1.56 8.81 -17.10
N LYS A 62 -1.03 10.04 -17.19
CA LYS A 62 0.37 10.35 -16.89
C LYS A 62 0.44 10.98 -15.50
N PHE A 63 0.89 10.18 -14.53
CA PHE A 63 1.17 10.63 -13.18
C PHE A 63 2.54 11.32 -13.11
N ASP A 64 2.64 12.38 -12.31
CA ASP A 64 3.91 13.05 -12.00
C ASP A 64 4.56 12.46 -10.73
N LEU A 65 3.75 11.84 -9.88
CA LEU A 65 4.15 11.24 -8.61
C LEU A 65 3.32 9.98 -8.31
N VAL A 66 3.99 8.88 -7.95
CA VAL A 66 3.36 7.79 -7.20
C VAL A 66 3.69 7.97 -5.72
N LEU A 67 2.67 8.02 -4.87
CA LEU A 67 2.77 8.25 -3.44
C LEU A 67 2.22 7.04 -2.67
N GLY A 68 2.93 6.63 -1.63
CA GLY A 68 2.45 5.66 -0.64
C GLY A 68 2.81 6.11 0.77
N ALA A 69 2.08 5.60 1.76
CA ALA A 69 2.37 5.89 3.16
C ALA A 69 2.38 4.64 4.05
N GLY A 70 3.31 4.62 5.02
CA GLY A 70 3.48 3.50 5.94
C GLY A 70 3.99 2.21 5.27
N ASP A 71 3.85 1.09 5.98
CA ASP A 71 4.37 -0.22 5.54
C ASP A 71 3.63 -0.76 4.31
N SER A 72 2.33 -0.55 4.19
CA SER A 72 1.53 -0.95 3.03
C SER A 72 1.80 -0.05 1.82
N GLY A 73 1.95 1.26 2.04
CA GLY A 73 2.26 2.18 0.95
C GLY A 73 3.63 1.94 0.33
N ILE A 74 4.68 1.66 1.12
CA ILE A 74 6.00 1.35 0.54
C ILE A 74 5.97 0.05 -0.29
N LEU A 75 5.26 -0.97 0.19
CA LEU A 75 5.00 -2.20 -0.55
C LEU A 75 4.33 -1.91 -1.90
N LEU A 76 3.22 -1.18 -1.90
CA LEU A 76 2.40 -1.01 -3.09
C LEU A 76 2.99 -0.02 -4.08
N THR A 77 3.76 0.96 -3.63
CA THR A 77 4.58 1.80 -4.52
C THR A 77 5.65 0.98 -5.22
N LYS A 78 6.29 0.02 -4.54
CA LYS A 78 7.24 -0.90 -5.17
C LYS A 78 6.58 -1.80 -6.22
N ILE A 79 5.43 -2.37 -5.90
CA ILE A 79 4.65 -3.18 -6.86
C ILE A 79 4.25 -2.34 -8.07
N THR A 80 3.83 -1.09 -7.85
CA THR A 80 3.52 -0.14 -8.92
C THR A 80 4.74 0.11 -9.81
N GLU A 81 5.93 0.31 -9.24
CA GLU A 81 7.19 0.44 -10.00
C GLU A 81 7.45 -0.78 -10.90
N ILE A 82 7.25 -2.00 -10.38
CA ILE A 82 7.42 -3.24 -11.15
C ILE A 82 6.45 -3.28 -12.33
N LEU A 83 5.19 -2.90 -12.12
CA LEU A 83 4.19 -2.81 -13.19
C LEU A 83 4.60 -1.80 -14.26
N TYR A 84 5.08 -0.60 -13.89
CA TYR A 84 5.58 0.39 -14.87
C TYR A 84 6.67 -0.22 -15.76
N LYS A 85 7.65 -0.89 -15.14
CA LYS A 85 8.73 -1.59 -15.88
C LYS A 85 8.19 -2.68 -16.79
N LYS A 86 7.22 -3.47 -16.31
CA LYS A 86 6.56 -4.54 -17.08
C LYS A 86 5.86 -4.00 -18.33
N LEU A 87 5.28 -2.81 -18.23
CA LEU A 87 4.60 -2.13 -19.33
C LEU A 87 5.55 -1.33 -20.23
N ASN A 88 6.87 -1.41 -20.01
CA ASN A 88 7.88 -0.58 -20.68
C ASN A 88 7.60 0.92 -20.56
N LEU A 89 7.04 1.34 -19.44
CA LEU A 89 6.79 2.74 -19.11
C LEU A 89 7.89 3.26 -18.17
N THR A 90 8.27 4.52 -18.35
CA THR A 90 9.13 5.19 -17.36
C THR A 90 8.28 5.51 -16.12
N PRO A 91 8.64 5.00 -14.93
CA PRO A 91 7.94 5.38 -13.71
C PRO A 91 8.15 6.87 -13.43
N PRO A 92 7.14 7.59 -12.93
CA PRO A 92 7.35 8.94 -12.43
C PRO A 92 8.15 8.90 -11.12
N VAL A 93 8.31 10.04 -10.45
CA VAL A 93 8.90 10.05 -9.11
C VAL A 93 8.05 9.14 -8.21
N ILE A 94 8.69 8.23 -7.47
CA ILE A 94 8.02 7.34 -6.52
C ILE A 94 8.47 7.73 -5.12
N LEU A 95 7.50 7.97 -4.25
CA LEU A 95 7.74 8.41 -2.88
C LEU A 95 6.89 7.58 -1.91
N ALA A 96 7.56 6.89 -0.99
CA ALA A 96 6.93 6.33 0.19
C ALA A 96 7.27 7.21 1.41
N LEU A 97 6.26 7.52 2.24
CA LEU A 97 6.42 8.31 3.46
C LEU A 97 6.08 7.50 4.72
N PRO A 98 6.90 7.53 5.78
CA PRO A 98 6.62 6.84 7.04
C PRO A 98 5.62 7.65 7.88
N ILE A 99 4.40 7.85 7.36
CA ILE A 99 3.38 8.68 8.01
C ILE A 99 2.99 8.07 9.36
N VAL A 100 3.03 8.91 10.38
CA VAL A 100 2.56 8.61 11.73
C VAL A 100 1.21 9.27 11.95
N ARG A 101 0.21 8.47 12.33
CA ARG A 101 -1.16 8.98 12.57
C ARG A 101 -1.25 9.67 13.93
N PHE A 102 -0.85 8.98 14.99
CA PHE A 102 -1.00 9.38 16.38
C PHE A 102 0.35 9.43 17.08
N LYS A 103 0.50 10.31 18.08
CA LYS A 103 1.74 10.42 18.86
C LYS A 103 2.06 9.17 19.68
N TYR A 104 1.03 8.43 20.10
CA TYR A 104 1.17 7.26 20.96
C TYR A 104 0.41 6.06 20.36
N THR A 105 1.04 4.88 20.37
CA THR A 105 0.38 3.63 19.98
C THR A 105 -0.37 3.11 21.21
N TYR A 106 -1.70 3.26 21.23
CA TYR A 106 -2.59 2.73 22.27
C TYR A 106 -2.26 3.11 23.72
N ILE A 107 -2.70 4.30 24.14
CA ILE A 107 -3.39 4.37 25.43
C ILE A 107 -4.64 5.22 25.22
N ARG A 108 -5.81 4.55 25.15
CA ARG A 108 -7.05 5.20 25.55
C ARG A 108 -6.92 5.40 27.07
N TYR A 109 -6.24 6.46 27.49
CA TYR A 109 -6.52 7.00 28.81
C TYR A 109 -7.93 7.57 28.70
N GLU A 110 -8.84 6.97 29.44
CA GLU A 110 -10.26 7.26 29.49
C GLU A 110 -10.52 8.76 29.27
N GLY A 111 -11.13 9.10 28.12
CA GLY A 111 -11.63 10.45 27.85
C GLY A 111 -10.68 11.45 27.17
N GLN A 112 -9.40 11.13 26.90
CA GLN A 112 -8.53 12.08 26.18
C GLN A 112 -8.56 11.90 24.65
N PRO A 113 -8.64 13.00 23.87
CA PRO A 113 -8.62 12.93 22.41
C PRO A 113 -7.26 12.42 21.92
N LEU A 114 -7.27 11.57 20.90
CA LEU A 114 -6.05 11.07 20.26
C LEU A 114 -5.28 12.23 19.62
N GLU A 115 -4.13 12.58 20.17
CA GLU A 115 -3.27 13.60 19.58
C GLU A 115 -2.65 13.11 18.26
N LEU A 116 -2.87 13.89 17.20
CA LEU A 116 -2.29 13.64 15.90
C LEU A 116 -0.79 13.97 15.90
N PHE A 117 0.01 13.10 15.30
CA PHE A 117 1.44 13.34 15.12
C PHE A 117 1.70 14.42 14.05
N ASP A 118 2.62 15.34 14.31
CA ASP A 118 3.03 16.33 13.31
C ASP A 118 4.04 15.72 12.33
N ASN A 119 3.59 15.51 11.09
CA ASN A 119 4.43 14.92 10.04
C ASN A 119 5.26 16.00 9.30
N SER A 120 5.25 17.26 9.75
CA SER A 120 6.06 18.34 9.16
C SER A 120 7.56 18.04 9.20
N VAL A 121 8.00 17.22 10.16
CA VAL A 121 9.38 16.70 10.26
C VAL A 121 9.85 15.96 9.00
N LEU A 122 8.92 15.46 8.18
CA LEU A 122 9.21 14.78 6.92
C LEU A 122 9.49 15.75 5.76
N ILE A 123 9.17 17.04 5.88
CA ILE A 123 9.22 18.00 4.77
C ILE A 123 10.64 18.15 4.19
N PRO A 124 11.72 18.34 4.99
CA PRO A 124 13.06 18.56 4.43
C PRO A 124 13.54 17.39 3.57
N GLN A 125 13.43 16.15 4.07
CA GLN A 125 13.81 14.96 3.30
C GLN A 125 12.89 14.71 2.10
N THR A 126 11.61 15.09 2.21
CA THR A 126 10.67 14.97 1.08
C THR A 126 11.03 15.97 -0.01
N LYS A 127 11.45 17.18 0.34
CA LYS A 127 11.91 18.20 -0.62
C LYS A 127 13.10 17.70 -1.43
N GLU A 128 14.07 17.07 -0.78
CA GLU A 128 15.25 16.49 -1.46
C GLU A 128 14.84 15.38 -2.44
N LYS A 129 13.92 14.48 -2.05
CA LYS A 129 13.41 13.42 -2.93
C LYS A 129 12.59 13.94 -4.12
N LEU A 130 12.02 15.13 -3.99
CA LEU A 130 11.19 15.78 -5.03
C LEU A 130 11.95 16.85 -5.83
N LYS A 131 13.27 17.00 -5.64
CA LYS A 131 14.06 18.08 -6.27
C LYS A 131 13.97 18.07 -7.80
N ASP A 132 13.98 16.88 -8.39
CA ASP A 132 13.96 16.66 -9.85
C ASP A 132 12.52 16.66 -10.42
N LEU A 133 11.51 16.82 -9.57
CA LEU A 133 10.14 16.95 -10.02
C LEU A 133 9.99 18.25 -10.83
N VAL A 134 9.53 18.14 -12.08
CA VAL A 134 9.34 19.28 -12.98
C VAL A 134 8.02 19.98 -12.72
N LYS A 135 6.96 19.20 -12.51
CA LYS A 135 5.61 19.67 -12.19
C LYS A 135 4.90 18.69 -11.27
N LEU A 136 3.92 19.18 -10.53
CA LEU A 136 3.01 18.38 -9.71
C LEU A 136 1.57 18.71 -10.10
N GLU A 137 0.94 17.83 -10.86
CA GLU A 137 -0.45 17.95 -11.30
C GLU A 137 -1.23 16.67 -11.03
N ASN A 138 -0.67 15.50 -11.38
CA ASN A 138 -1.33 14.21 -11.25
C ASN A 138 -0.59 13.32 -10.24
N ILE A 139 -1.23 13.01 -9.12
CA ILE A 139 -0.70 12.13 -8.07
C ILE A 139 -1.49 10.82 -8.07
N LEU A 140 -0.77 9.70 -8.18
CA LEU A 140 -1.31 8.37 -7.88
C LEU A 140 -0.96 8.01 -6.44
N TYR A 141 -1.95 7.88 -5.57
CA TYR A 141 -1.77 7.33 -4.23
C TYR A 141 -2.18 5.85 -4.19
N VAL A 142 -1.31 5.01 -3.65
CA VAL A 142 -1.55 3.56 -3.50
C VAL A 142 -1.43 3.15 -2.04
N ASP A 143 -2.39 2.35 -1.56
CA ASP A 143 -2.41 1.79 -0.21
C ASP A 143 -3.21 0.49 -0.19
N ASP A 144 -3.10 -0.28 0.89
CA ASP A 144 -3.84 -1.55 0.98
C ASP A 144 -5.31 -1.32 1.28
N GLU A 145 -5.63 -0.28 2.03
CA GLU A 145 -7.01 0.11 2.37
C GLU A 145 -7.12 1.63 2.56
N ILE A 146 -8.31 2.18 2.29
CA ILE A 146 -8.66 3.55 2.62
C ILE A 146 -9.95 3.59 3.44
N ALA A 147 -9.80 3.96 4.71
CA ALA A 147 -10.88 4.28 5.62
C ALA A 147 -11.11 5.80 5.64
N TYR A 148 -10.98 6.48 6.78
CA TYR A 148 -11.17 7.94 6.91
C TYR A 148 -10.13 8.83 6.18
N GLY A 149 -9.21 8.25 5.41
CA GLY A 149 -8.21 8.99 4.65
C GLY A 149 -7.19 9.82 5.46
N VAL A 150 -7.08 9.66 6.78
CA VAL A 150 -6.15 10.44 7.62
C VAL A 150 -4.69 10.32 7.15
N THR A 151 -4.24 9.11 6.84
CA THR A 151 -2.87 8.84 6.37
C THR A 151 -2.62 9.52 5.02
N LEU A 152 -3.54 9.33 4.05
CA LEU A 152 -3.51 9.97 2.75
C LEU A 152 -3.44 11.51 2.89
N SER A 153 -4.26 12.11 3.74
CA SER A 153 -4.32 13.57 3.92
C SER A 153 -2.99 14.10 4.46
N LYS A 154 -2.40 13.40 5.43
CA LYS A 154 -1.08 13.74 5.97
C LYS A 154 0.02 13.59 4.92
N ALA A 155 0.01 12.51 4.14
CA ALA A 155 0.99 12.27 3.08
C ALA A 155 0.94 13.37 2.01
N VAL A 156 -0.25 13.69 1.51
CA VAL A 156 -0.46 14.74 0.51
C VAL A 156 -0.06 16.11 1.06
N LYS A 157 -0.40 16.44 2.31
CA LYS A 157 0.05 17.70 2.96
C LYS A 157 1.56 17.83 3.01
N VAL A 158 2.28 16.75 3.33
CA VAL A 158 3.76 16.75 3.36
C VAL A 158 4.30 17.02 1.96
N VAL A 159 3.79 16.33 0.94
CA VAL A 159 4.20 16.52 -0.46
C VAL A 159 3.95 17.96 -0.92
N LEU A 160 2.73 18.48 -0.75
CA LEU A 160 2.38 19.84 -1.18
C LEU A 160 3.21 20.92 -0.47
N LYS A 161 3.61 20.70 0.79
CA LYS A 161 4.51 21.63 1.49
C LYS A 161 5.97 21.49 1.08
N ALA A 162 6.39 20.31 0.62
CA ALA A 162 7.76 20.04 0.20
C ALA A 162 8.03 20.43 -1.27
N THR A 163 7.01 20.46 -2.11
CA THR A 163 7.12 20.87 -3.52
C THR A 163 7.11 22.40 -3.65
N ASP A 164 8.02 22.96 -4.45
CA ASP A 164 8.01 24.41 -4.73
C ASP A 164 6.69 24.83 -5.39
N GLN A 165 6.09 25.93 -4.92
CA GLN A 165 4.78 26.38 -5.40
C GLN A 165 4.73 26.65 -6.90
N SER A 166 5.84 27.08 -7.51
CA SER A 166 5.94 27.31 -8.96
C SER A 166 5.82 26.03 -9.79
N LYS A 167 6.05 24.85 -9.19
CA LYS A 167 5.90 23.54 -9.82
C LYS A 167 4.50 22.95 -9.63
N GLN A 168 3.69 23.52 -8.73
CA GLN A 168 2.36 23.00 -8.41
C GLN A 168 1.31 23.54 -9.37
N ALA A 169 0.48 22.66 -9.92
CA ALA A 169 -0.72 23.08 -10.64
C ALA A 169 -1.71 23.76 -9.69
N LYS A 170 -2.54 24.68 -10.21
CA LYS A 170 -3.61 25.33 -9.43
C LYS A 170 -4.60 24.32 -8.84
N LYS A 171 -4.80 23.20 -9.52
CA LYS A 171 -5.66 22.10 -9.12
C LYS A 171 -4.89 20.80 -9.30
N ILE A 172 -4.78 20.03 -8.22
CA ILE A 172 -4.08 18.74 -8.21
C ILE A 172 -5.10 17.62 -8.44
N ASN A 173 -4.86 16.72 -9.38
CA ASN A 173 -5.63 15.50 -9.53
C ASN A 173 -4.99 14.40 -8.68
N LEU A 174 -5.74 13.89 -7.72
CA LEU A 174 -5.35 12.83 -6.82
C LEU A 174 -6.17 11.59 -7.14
N THR A 175 -5.53 10.59 -7.74
CA THR A 175 -6.10 9.27 -7.98
C THR A 175 -5.69 8.34 -6.85
N VAL A 176 -6.65 7.75 -6.15
CA VAL A 176 -6.41 6.78 -5.07
C VAL A 176 -6.75 5.38 -5.54
N VAL A 177 -5.84 4.44 -5.35
CA VAL A 177 -6.07 3.00 -5.56
C VAL A 177 -5.84 2.28 -4.23
N ALA A 178 -6.94 1.82 -3.61
CA ALA A 178 -6.95 1.16 -2.31
C ALA A 178 -8.21 0.29 -2.13
N GLU A 179 -8.23 -0.65 -1.19
CA GLU A 179 -9.48 -1.30 -0.76
C GLU A 179 -10.42 -0.26 -0.11
N GLU A 180 -11.70 -0.26 -0.47
CA GLU A 180 -12.67 0.69 0.08
C GLU A 180 -13.14 0.26 1.48
N GLN A 181 -13.03 1.17 2.46
CA GLN A 181 -13.51 0.98 3.83
C GLN A 181 -14.33 2.18 4.33
N ASP A 182 -15.46 2.44 3.67
CA ASP A 182 -16.40 3.53 3.99
C ASP A 182 -15.77 4.93 3.84
N PHE A 183 -14.90 5.12 2.85
CA PHE A 183 -14.20 6.39 2.65
C PHE A 183 -15.11 7.45 2.01
N ASN A 184 -15.26 8.60 2.67
CA ASN A 184 -15.97 9.74 2.12
C ASN A 184 -14.99 10.82 1.59
N PRO A 185 -14.91 11.02 0.27
CA PRO A 185 -13.97 11.96 -0.34
C PRO A 185 -14.36 13.45 -0.22
N LYS A 186 -15.58 13.78 0.22
CA LYS A 186 -16.16 15.14 0.13
C LYS A 186 -15.44 16.21 0.99
N GLU A 187 -14.54 15.83 1.89
CA GLU A 187 -13.96 16.74 2.90
C GLU A 187 -12.43 16.83 2.84
N PHE A 188 -11.81 16.43 1.72
CA PHE A 188 -10.38 16.14 1.73
C PHE A 188 -9.47 17.38 1.58
N PHE A 189 -9.61 18.16 0.49
CA PHE A 189 -8.91 19.43 0.26
C PHE A 189 -9.63 20.30 -0.78
N GLU A 190 -9.62 21.63 -0.62
CA GLU A 190 -10.26 22.57 -1.56
C GLU A 190 -9.64 22.56 -2.96
N ASN A 191 -8.31 22.35 -3.07
CA ASN A 191 -7.57 22.43 -4.33
C ASN A 191 -7.20 21.07 -4.93
N VAL A 192 -7.82 19.98 -4.45
CA VAL A 192 -7.55 18.62 -4.93
C VAL A 192 -8.81 18.03 -5.54
N ASN A 193 -8.71 17.61 -6.80
CA ASN A 193 -9.68 16.75 -7.44
C ASN A 193 -9.39 15.30 -7.06
N LEU A 194 -10.23 14.70 -6.23
CA LEU A 194 -10.03 13.35 -5.73
C LEU A 194 -10.87 12.35 -6.52
N GLU A 195 -10.21 11.35 -7.10
CA GLU A 195 -10.86 10.18 -7.70
C GLU A 195 -10.40 8.91 -6.98
N VAL A 196 -11.33 8.05 -6.61
CA VAL A 196 -11.04 6.78 -5.93
C VAL A 196 -11.37 5.62 -6.85
N TYR A 197 -10.41 4.70 -7.01
CA TYR A 197 -10.52 3.49 -7.81
C TYR A 197 -10.30 2.30 -6.90
N PRO A 198 -11.37 1.78 -6.27
CA PRO A 198 -11.23 0.68 -5.35
C PRO A 198 -10.95 -0.62 -6.09
N PHE A 199 -9.95 -1.38 -5.64
CA PHE A 199 -9.68 -2.71 -6.20
C PHE A 199 -10.47 -3.82 -5.49
N ALA A 200 -10.98 -3.55 -4.30
CA ALA A 200 -11.78 -4.46 -3.49
C ALA A 200 -12.72 -3.69 -2.56
N LYS A 201 -13.77 -4.37 -2.09
CA LYS A 201 -14.59 -3.91 -0.97
C LYS A 201 -14.05 -4.50 0.33
N ARG A 202 -14.26 -3.80 1.43
CA ARG A 202 -13.89 -4.24 2.77
C ARG A 202 -14.31 -5.68 3.07
N VAL A 203 -13.36 -6.45 3.60
CA VAL A 203 -13.65 -7.75 4.23
C VAL A 203 -13.77 -7.54 5.73
N LYS A 204 -14.98 -7.71 6.28
CA LYS A 204 -15.23 -7.43 7.70
C LYS A 204 -14.32 -8.29 8.59
N GLY A 205 -13.57 -7.64 9.47
CA GLY A 205 -12.70 -8.29 10.44
C GLY A 205 -11.29 -8.61 9.93
N ILE A 206 -10.98 -8.33 8.67
CA ILE A 206 -9.65 -8.56 8.09
C ILE A 206 -9.13 -7.24 7.52
N TYR A 207 -7.97 -6.79 8.00
CA TYR A 207 -7.32 -5.57 7.55
C TYR A 207 -6.12 -5.89 6.67
N GLY A 208 -5.89 -5.07 5.64
CA GLY A 208 -4.75 -5.25 4.75
C GLY A 208 -4.69 -6.65 4.10
N VAL A 209 -5.81 -7.12 3.55
CA VAL A 209 -5.98 -8.47 2.97
C VAL A 209 -4.87 -8.79 1.96
N ILE A 210 -4.47 -7.83 1.14
CA ILE A 210 -3.42 -8.00 0.12
C ILE A 210 -2.06 -8.46 0.71
N ASN A 211 -1.76 -8.15 1.97
CA ASN A 211 -0.49 -8.49 2.60
C ASN A 211 -0.37 -9.98 2.93
N TYR A 212 -1.46 -10.73 2.87
CA TYR A 212 -1.47 -12.18 3.13
C TYR A 212 -1.18 -13.00 1.86
N MET A 213 -0.81 -12.38 0.74
CA MET A 213 -0.57 -13.09 -0.53
C MET A 213 0.71 -13.96 -0.54
N VAL A 214 1.56 -13.87 0.48
CA VAL A 214 2.80 -14.65 0.57
C VAL A 214 2.46 -16.14 0.62
N PRO A 215 3.08 -17.00 -0.22
CA PRO A 215 2.91 -18.45 -0.12
C PRO A 215 3.38 -18.96 1.24
N TRP A 216 2.71 -19.99 1.76
CA TRP A 216 3.00 -20.50 3.10
C TRP A 216 4.43 -21.03 3.23
N GLU A 217 4.94 -21.66 2.18
CA GLU A 217 6.27 -22.25 2.12
C GLU A 217 7.38 -21.20 2.28
N ILE A 218 7.13 -19.97 1.81
CA ILE A 218 8.03 -18.82 1.98
C ILE A 218 7.78 -18.18 3.36
N GLU A 219 6.52 -17.94 3.72
CA GLU A 219 6.16 -17.25 4.96
C GLU A 219 6.62 -18.00 6.20
N LYS A 220 6.48 -19.33 6.22
CA LYS A 220 6.87 -20.18 7.34
C LYS A 220 8.35 -20.00 7.70
N GLN A 221 9.23 -19.90 6.70
CA GLN A 221 10.66 -19.72 6.92
C GLN A 221 11.01 -18.40 7.63
N ILE A 222 10.16 -17.37 7.52
CA ILE A 222 10.27 -16.15 8.32
C ILE A 222 9.69 -16.36 9.71
N LYS A 223 8.51 -16.98 9.80
CA LYS A 223 7.80 -17.22 11.08
C LYS A 223 8.56 -18.15 12.03
N ASP A 224 9.39 -19.04 11.51
CA ASP A 224 10.24 -19.92 12.33
C ASP A 224 11.33 -19.14 13.10
N HIS A 225 11.60 -17.88 12.72
CA HIS A 225 12.62 -17.02 13.34
C HIS A 225 12.05 -15.77 14.02
N PHE A 226 10.84 -15.35 13.66
CA PHE A 226 10.22 -14.11 14.12
C PHE A 226 8.79 -14.33 14.61
N SER A 227 8.43 -13.77 15.77
CA SER A 227 7.05 -13.80 16.24
C SER A 227 6.14 -12.85 15.44
N GLU A 228 4.83 -13.10 15.45
CA GLU A 228 3.85 -12.22 14.78
C GLU A 228 3.81 -10.81 15.42
N GLU A 229 4.13 -10.71 16.71
CA GLU A 229 4.23 -9.44 17.44
C GLU A 229 5.43 -8.60 16.98
N GLU A 230 6.56 -9.26 16.69
CA GLU A 230 7.76 -8.60 16.18
C GLU A 230 7.60 -8.23 14.71
N VAL A 231 7.12 -9.17 13.89
CA VAL A 231 7.07 -9.05 12.43
C VAL A 231 5.69 -9.49 11.91
N GLY A 232 4.77 -8.53 11.88
CA GLY A 232 3.44 -8.71 11.29
C GLY A 232 3.48 -8.87 9.76
N SER A 233 2.34 -9.24 9.16
CA SER A 233 2.21 -9.53 7.71
C SER A 233 2.80 -8.46 6.79
N LYS A 234 2.55 -7.17 7.05
CA LYS A 234 3.09 -6.05 6.26
C LYS A 234 4.62 -6.01 6.28
N VAL A 235 5.20 -6.15 7.47
CA VAL A 235 6.66 -6.12 7.68
C VAL A 235 7.30 -7.34 7.03
N ARG A 236 6.69 -8.53 7.15
CA ARG A 236 7.17 -9.76 6.50
C ARG A 236 7.24 -9.62 4.98
N LEU A 237 6.19 -9.05 4.38
CA LEU A 237 6.19 -8.84 2.94
C LEU A 237 7.19 -7.75 2.51
N ASN A 238 7.34 -6.66 3.27
CA ASN A 238 8.42 -5.69 3.02
C ASN A 238 9.80 -6.34 3.08
N MET A 239 10.07 -7.18 4.08
CA MET A 239 11.31 -7.95 4.20
C MET A 239 11.57 -8.82 2.98
N LEU A 240 10.57 -9.57 2.51
CA LEU A 240 10.68 -10.42 1.33
C LEU A 240 10.90 -9.62 0.03
N LEU A 241 10.55 -8.33 0.00
CA LEU A 241 10.85 -7.45 -1.13
C LEU A 241 12.11 -6.60 -0.93
N GLY A 242 12.83 -6.79 0.18
CA GLY A 242 14.00 -5.99 0.54
C GLY A 242 13.67 -4.52 0.78
N LEU A 243 12.44 -4.23 1.19
CA LEU A 243 11.96 -2.90 1.52
C LEU A 243 12.11 -2.63 3.03
N PRO A 244 12.39 -1.40 3.44
CA PRO A 244 12.39 -1.04 4.85
C PRO A 244 10.94 -1.04 5.40
N SER A 245 10.82 -1.05 6.72
CA SER A 245 9.51 -0.92 7.41
C SER A 245 9.57 0.23 8.40
N LYS A 246 8.41 0.71 8.88
CA LYS A 246 8.34 1.85 9.78
C LYS A 246 8.93 1.51 11.15
N GLU A 247 9.83 2.36 11.65
CA GLU A 247 10.47 2.16 12.95
C GLU A 247 9.48 2.41 14.10
N LYS A 248 9.70 1.68 15.20
CA LYS A 248 8.97 1.88 16.45
C LYS A 248 9.98 1.78 17.59
N GLU A 249 9.95 2.75 18.48
CA GLU A 249 10.80 2.76 19.67
C GLU A 249 9.99 2.48 20.93
N ILE A 250 10.61 1.91 21.95
CA ILE A 250 10.00 1.80 23.28
C ILE A 250 10.56 2.95 24.10
N ILE A 251 9.71 3.90 24.46
CA ILE A 251 10.04 5.04 25.32
C ILE A 251 9.12 4.94 26.55
N GLU A 252 9.71 4.81 27.74
CA GLU A 252 8.96 4.70 29.01
C GLU A 252 7.89 3.58 28.97
N ASP A 253 8.29 2.37 28.54
CA ASP A 253 7.41 1.21 28.37
C ASP A 253 6.26 1.39 27.35
N LYS A 254 6.30 2.47 26.54
CA LYS A 254 5.32 2.73 25.48
C LYS A 254 5.96 2.57 24.10
N LEU A 255 5.30 1.82 23.24
CA LEU A 255 5.67 1.73 21.84
C LEU A 255 5.30 3.06 21.15
N MET A 256 6.30 3.82 20.71
CA MET A 256 6.17 5.08 19.99
C MET A 256 6.48 4.88 18.50
N PRO A 257 5.55 5.24 17.59
CA PRO A 257 5.78 5.15 16.16
C PRO A 257 6.71 6.29 15.71
N MET A 258 7.77 5.95 14.98
CA MET A 258 8.72 6.95 14.48
C MET A 258 8.39 7.35 13.03
N PRO A 259 8.62 8.63 12.65
CA PRO A 259 8.42 9.11 11.28
C PRO A 259 9.61 8.74 10.38
N GLU A 260 10.06 7.48 10.46
CA GLU A 260 11.22 6.98 9.70
C GLU A 260 11.03 5.53 9.26
N PHE A 261 11.75 5.17 8.21
CA PHE A 261 11.85 3.80 7.72
C PHE A 261 13.19 3.20 8.16
N THR A 262 13.17 1.92 8.56
CA THR A 262 14.31 1.18 9.07
C THR A 262 14.54 -0.11 8.28
N ASP A 263 15.81 -0.46 8.07
CA ASP A 263 16.23 -1.74 7.47
C ASP A 263 16.57 -2.79 8.54
N LYS A 264 16.33 -2.50 9.81
CA LYS A 264 16.66 -3.39 10.94
C LYS A 264 16.14 -4.82 10.75
N TYR A 265 14.89 -4.98 10.31
CA TYR A 265 14.29 -6.30 10.08
C TYR A 265 14.96 -7.05 8.92
N ASN A 266 15.28 -6.37 7.81
CA ASN A 266 16.05 -6.95 6.70
C ASN A 266 17.44 -7.41 7.15
N GLN A 267 18.13 -6.58 7.93
CA GLN A 267 19.47 -6.90 8.44
C GLN A 267 19.44 -8.08 9.42
N LYS A 268 18.43 -8.16 10.28
CA LYS A 268 18.23 -9.28 11.21
C LYS A 268 17.95 -10.58 10.45
N ALA A 269 17.00 -10.57 9.49
CA ALA A 269 16.69 -11.76 8.70
C ALA A 269 17.87 -12.26 7.86
N LYS A 270 18.68 -11.37 7.28
CA LYS A 270 19.91 -11.76 6.57
C LYS A 270 20.93 -12.48 7.46
N LYS A 271 20.92 -12.24 8.78
CA LYS A 271 21.80 -12.90 9.74
C LYS A 271 21.23 -14.22 10.24
N GLU A 272 19.92 -14.29 10.44
CA GLU A 272 19.26 -15.41 11.11
C GLU A 272 18.73 -16.49 10.15
N ILE A 273 18.43 -16.13 8.90
CA ILE A 273 17.83 -17.03 7.90
C ILE A 273 18.86 -17.25 6.76
N PRO A 274 19.55 -18.40 6.72
CA PRO A 274 20.68 -18.62 5.79
C PRO A 274 20.34 -18.44 4.30
N ASN A 275 19.12 -18.75 3.89
CA ASN A 275 18.65 -18.66 2.51
C ASN A 275 17.80 -17.41 2.23
N PHE A 276 17.79 -16.40 3.11
CA PHE A 276 16.89 -15.25 3.00
C PHE A 276 16.96 -14.51 1.66
N SER A 277 18.16 -14.30 1.12
CA SER A 277 18.33 -13.68 -0.22
C SER A 277 17.66 -14.49 -1.34
N SER A 278 17.61 -15.82 -1.21
CA SER A 278 16.89 -16.69 -2.14
C SER A 278 15.39 -16.51 -2.01
N LEU A 279 14.87 -16.40 -0.79
CA LEU A 279 13.44 -16.13 -0.53
C LEU A 279 13.01 -14.78 -1.11
N GLN A 280 13.86 -13.75 -0.99
CA GLN A 280 13.59 -12.44 -1.60
C GLN A 280 13.48 -12.54 -3.12
N LYS A 281 14.40 -13.27 -3.76
CA LYS A 281 14.37 -13.49 -5.21
C LYS A 281 13.14 -14.29 -5.64
N GLU A 282 12.80 -15.34 -4.90
CA GLU A 282 11.62 -16.16 -5.15
C GLU A 282 10.33 -15.34 -5.06
N MET A 283 10.17 -14.53 -4.01
CA MET A 283 9.02 -13.65 -3.85
C MET A 283 8.91 -12.62 -4.99
N LEU A 284 10.03 -12.01 -5.40
CA LEU A 284 10.05 -11.07 -6.52
C LEU A 284 9.62 -11.73 -7.84
N ASN A 285 10.09 -12.96 -8.11
CA ASN A 285 9.67 -13.72 -9.29
C ASN A 285 8.17 -14.05 -9.26
N LEU A 286 7.63 -14.38 -8.09
CA LEU A 286 6.19 -14.62 -7.92
C LEU A 286 5.37 -13.36 -8.17
N ILE A 287 5.79 -12.22 -7.62
CA ILE A 287 5.13 -10.93 -7.89
C ILE A 287 5.15 -10.61 -9.38
N ASP A 288 6.30 -10.74 -10.05
CA ASP A 288 6.40 -10.49 -11.49
C ASP A 288 5.48 -11.42 -12.31
N LYS A 289 5.43 -12.71 -11.94
CA LYS A 289 4.51 -13.69 -12.54
C LYS A 289 3.04 -13.28 -12.33
N TRP A 290 2.64 -12.96 -11.10
CA TRP A 290 1.25 -12.59 -10.79
C TRP A 290 0.84 -11.27 -11.44
N ILE A 291 1.77 -10.33 -11.63
CA ILE A 291 1.53 -9.12 -12.42
C ILE A 291 1.22 -9.48 -13.88
N SER A 292 2.02 -10.36 -14.51
CA SER A 292 1.72 -10.84 -15.87
C SER A 292 0.33 -11.48 -15.95
N GLU A 293 0.04 -12.40 -15.04
CA GLU A 293 -1.25 -13.09 -15.01
C GLU A 293 -2.42 -12.10 -14.87
N ALA A 294 -2.33 -11.14 -13.96
CA ALA A 294 -3.38 -10.13 -13.77
C ALA A 294 -3.63 -9.28 -15.02
N ILE A 295 -2.57 -8.92 -15.75
CA ILE A 295 -2.67 -8.17 -17.01
C ILE A 295 -3.35 -9.02 -18.09
N GLU A 296 -2.96 -10.27 -18.25
CA GLU A 296 -3.55 -11.16 -19.26
C GLU A 296 -5.01 -11.51 -18.92
N GLU A 297 -5.32 -11.75 -17.65
CA GLU A 297 -6.71 -11.94 -17.19
C GLU A 297 -7.56 -10.69 -17.50
N TYR A 298 -7.04 -9.49 -17.29
CA TYR A 298 -7.78 -8.26 -17.58
C TYR A 298 -8.05 -8.01 -19.08
N LYS A 299 -7.18 -8.49 -19.97
CA LYS A 299 -7.31 -8.31 -21.43
C LYS A 299 -8.34 -9.25 -22.06
N ASN A 300 -8.52 -10.44 -21.48
CA ASN A 300 -9.45 -11.46 -21.96
C ASN A 300 -10.89 -11.21 -21.46
#